data_AF-A0A6G0LS90-F1
#
_entry.id   AF-A0A6G0LS90-F1
#
_cell.length_a   1.000
_cell.length_b   1.000
_cell.length_c   1.000
_cell.angle_alpha   90.00
_cell.angle_beta   90.00
_cell.angle_gamma   90.00
#
_symmetry.space_group_name_H-M   'P 1'
#
loop_
_entity.id
_entity.type
_entity.pdbx_description
1 polymer ?
#
loop_
_entity_poly.entity_id
_entity_poly.type
_entity_poly.pdbx_seq_one_letter_code
_entity_poly.pdbx_strand_id
1 'polypeptide(L)'
;MALAAVTVNVWAIEADTGAKIVGDVVGNPVVKPVADSIYITPRHTAAQNQGKLMHDTLWATGMKICAIHSGAGPLPGKRDMVRALGRMEYFKGKVGLQWRGRRLLVNMKPMMGPLCDQYISTEITAHGTFITEWLPYVDLATVRLYTATGRVVTPTSQFKLICTPGQQLRDVIHWKWMDNGGLVVTALARKVSKPVQRKIGGLIRLLLLNYMQLSRRGEQTGAVTYFTKDDTHVPVTCQVTADRHFLSNAQGSEATEPVTLESHRDLVAAMQSEVGSTTTITEVLPHPRLARLVCLWAGKRRWKTPRRIFKAKLRIRAEAKGTAIAVTRQGRWAGMSKDAAAGITALAWKRIRRVVGLNPWGEQILLRIKHQAVSLYNPVTAGLGCPHADCVRLDRIDLHHVFWGCPAATELRAWLINRWKSAGVKRTDFEEAIFSLTLQGTPTGIARATGRIVAELPEDQIEELGDAIEKATARCWSIGAAQYLLAVWRWRVAFFDDQNDVSPVCHVAGLANRLRTGHRDVTQDCLAHLPPQLCDRISSVICTVLGAE
;
A
#
# COMPACT_ATOMS: atom_id res chain seq x y z
N MET A 1 -11.08 1.72 7.10
CA MET A 1 -10.45 0.54 6.45
C MET A 1 -10.30 -0.66 7.38
N ALA A 2 -9.37 -0.68 8.35
CA ALA A 2 -9.13 -1.88 9.18
C ALA A 2 -10.35 -2.32 10.01
N LEU A 3 -11.15 -1.37 10.52
CA LEU A 3 -12.38 -1.69 11.25
C LEU A 3 -13.40 -2.37 10.32
N ALA A 4 -13.66 -1.78 9.15
CA ALA A 4 -14.54 -2.36 8.14
C ALA A 4 -14.16 -3.79 7.74
N ALA A 5 -12.86 -4.08 7.62
CA ALA A 5 -12.38 -5.44 7.34
C ALA A 5 -12.66 -6.41 8.50
N VAL A 6 -12.52 -5.98 9.76
CA VAL A 6 -12.88 -6.83 10.90
C VAL A 6 -14.38 -7.07 10.94
N THR A 7 -15.20 -6.04 10.75
CA THR A 7 -16.66 -6.16 10.72
C THR A 7 -17.11 -7.16 9.66
N VAL A 8 -16.59 -7.03 8.44
CA VAL A 8 -16.88 -7.97 7.34
C VAL A 8 -16.35 -9.38 7.63
N ASN A 9 -15.15 -9.52 8.22
CA ASN A 9 -14.61 -10.84 8.54
C ASN A 9 -15.43 -11.56 9.61
N VAL A 10 -15.91 -10.84 10.64
CA VAL A 10 -16.80 -11.39 11.67
C VAL A 10 -18.15 -11.76 11.05
N TRP A 11 -18.75 -10.87 10.26
CA TRP A 11 -19.97 -11.16 9.52
C TRP A 11 -19.83 -12.43 8.65
N ALA A 12 -18.74 -12.54 7.88
CA ALA A 12 -18.54 -13.64 6.96
C ALA A 12 -18.34 -15.00 7.65
N ILE A 13 -17.99 -15.03 8.94
CA ILE A 13 -17.74 -16.26 9.70
C ILE A 13 -18.89 -16.57 10.64
N GLU A 14 -19.32 -15.60 11.46
CA GLU A 14 -20.15 -15.84 12.64
C GLU A 14 -21.61 -15.39 12.49
N ALA A 15 -21.96 -14.62 11.46
CA ALA A 15 -23.34 -14.16 11.30
C ALA A 15 -24.32 -15.32 11.13
N ASP A 16 -25.53 -15.17 11.67
CA ASP A 16 -26.67 -16.01 11.36
C ASP A 16 -27.18 -15.78 9.91
N THR A 17 -28.20 -16.53 9.49
CA THR A 17 -28.76 -16.39 8.14
C THR A 17 -29.32 -15.00 7.87
N GLY A 18 -30.01 -14.38 8.83
CA GLY A 18 -30.61 -13.06 8.65
C GLY A 18 -29.57 -11.97 8.43
N ALA A 19 -28.55 -11.92 9.29
CA ALA A 19 -27.44 -10.99 9.17
C ALA A 19 -26.59 -11.25 7.90
N LYS A 20 -26.47 -12.50 7.45
CA LYS A 20 -25.87 -12.82 6.13
C LYS A 20 -26.67 -12.20 4.99
N ILE A 21 -27.99 -12.35 4.99
CA ILE A 21 -28.86 -11.77 3.96
C ILE A 21 -28.70 -10.25 3.92
N VAL A 22 -28.70 -9.59 5.08
CA VAL A 22 -28.48 -8.13 5.15
C VAL A 22 -27.12 -7.75 4.56
N GLY A 23 -26.05 -8.47 4.91
CA GLY A 23 -24.73 -8.22 4.34
C GLY A 23 -24.62 -8.52 2.84
N ASP A 24 -25.36 -9.51 2.35
CA ASP A 24 -25.50 -9.82 0.93
C ASP A 24 -26.23 -8.66 0.21
N VAL A 25 -27.30 -8.11 0.77
CA VAL A 25 -28.00 -6.95 0.21
C VAL A 25 -27.09 -5.71 0.17
N VAL A 26 -26.42 -5.39 1.28
CA VAL A 26 -25.54 -4.21 1.40
C VAL A 26 -24.29 -4.32 0.53
N GLY A 27 -23.79 -5.54 0.31
CA GLY A 27 -22.57 -5.77 -0.45
C GLY A 27 -22.76 -5.87 -1.96
N ASN A 28 -23.99 -6.09 -2.43
CA ASN A 28 -24.27 -6.16 -3.86
C ASN A 28 -24.37 -4.76 -4.46
N PRO A 29 -23.61 -4.46 -5.54
CA PRO A 29 -23.61 -3.13 -6.16
C PRO A 29 -24.87 -2.85 -7.01
N VAL A 30 -25.66 -3.89 -7.30
CA VAL A 30 -26.86 -3.80 -8.14
C VAL A 30 -28.04 -4.31 -7.33
N VAL A 31 -29.10 -3.52 -7.27
CA VAL A 31 -30.37 -3.92 -6.66
C VAL A 31 -31.00 -5.00 -7.55
N LYS A 32 -31.13 -6.21 -7.00
CA LYS A 32 -31.83 -7.35 -7.61
C LYS A 32 -33.01 -7.74 -6.72
N PRO A 33 -34.10 -8.31 -7.28
CA PRO A 33 -35.21 -8.86 -6.49
C PRO A 33 -34.75 -9.89 -5.46
N VAL A 34 -33.70 -10.65 -5.79
CA VAL A 34 -33.02 -11.58 -4.88
C VAL A 34 -31.54 -11.24 -4.92
N ALA A 35 -30.96 -10.90 -3.76
CA ALA A 35 -29.55 -10.61 -3.64
C ALA A 35 -28.71 -11.89 -3.80
N ASP A 36 -27.63 -11.81 -4.58
CA ASP A 36 -26.70 -12.93 -4.71
C ASP A 36 -25.95 -13.13 -3.39
N SER A 37 -25.80 -14.37 -2.95
CA SER A 37 -24.95 -14.68 -1.79
C SER A 37 -23.50 -14.31 -2.07
N ILE A 38 -22.93 -13.42 -1.27
CA ILE A 38 -21.57 -12.93 -1.50
C ILE A 38 -20.56 -13.76 -0.73
N TYR A 39 -19.54 -14.25 -1.42
CA TYR A 39 -18.46 -15.01 -0.81
C TYR A 39 -17.14 -14.24 -0.89
N ILE A 40 -16.33 -14.38 0.16
CA ILE A 40 -14.99 -13.84 0.25
C ILE A 40 -14.02 -14.99 0.10
N THR A 41 -13.24 -15.00 -0.99
CA THR A 41 -12.12 -15.92 -1.13
C THR A 41 -10.81 -15.18 -0.86
N PRO A 42 -10.12 -15.47 0.26
CA PRO A 42 -8.79 -14.94 0.50
C PRO A 42 -7.83 -15.31 -0.62
N ARG A 43 -7.01 -14.33 -1.03
CA ARG A 43 -6.01 -14.53 -2.07
C ARG A 43 -4.81 -15.30 -1.53
N HIS A 44 -4.26 -16.17 -2.38
CA HIS A 44 -2.98 -16.86 -2.13
C HIS A 44 -1.84 -16.31 -3.01
N THR A 45 -2.09 -15.22 -3.74
CA THR A 45 -1.09 -14.54 -4.60
C THR A 45 -0.55 -13.30 -3.90
N ALA A 46 0.66 -12.87 -4.25
CA ALA A 46 1.29 -11.68 -3.66
C ALA A 46 0.44 -10.42 -3.90
N ALA A 47 0.18 -9.65 -2.84
CA ALA A 47 -0.60 -8.42 -2.94
C ALA A 47 0.01 -7.45 -3.96
N GLN A 48 -0.77 -7.00 -4.94
CA GLN A 48 -0.32 -5.92 -5.83
C GLN A 48 -0.32 -4.62 -5.03
N ASN A 49 0.82 -3.91 -4.96
CA ASN A 49 0.95 -2.65 -4.24
C ASN A 49 0.18 -1.48 -4.89
N GLN A 50 -0.35 -1.68 -6.09
CA GLN A 50 -1.08 -0.69 -6.87
C GLN A 50 -2.60 -0.84 -6.67
N GLY A 51 -3.36 0.25 -6.85
CA GLY A 51 -4.82 0.28 -6.74
C GLY A 51 -5.37 0.90 -5.46
N LYS A 52 -6.61 1.42 -5.55
CA LYS A 52 -7.39 1.96 -4.42
C LYS A 52 -7.84 0.79 -3.52
N LEU A 53 -7.64 0.93 -2.22
CA LEU A 53 -8.20 0.01 -1.21
C LEU A 53 -9.54 0.49 -0.69
N MET A 54 -9.79 1.79 -0.75
CA MET A 54 -11.06 2.39 -0.40
C MET A 54 -11.97 2.35 -1.62
N HIS A 55 -13.16 1.80 -1.41
CA HIS A 55 -14.25 1.70 -2.38
C HIS A 55 -15.41 2.59 -1.92
N ASP A 56 -16.45 2.68 -2.75
CA ASP A 56 -17.58 3.60 -2.56
C ASP A 56 -18.33 3.38 -1.24
N THR A 57 -18.27 2.16 -0.69
CA THR A 57 -18.81 1.86 0.64
C THR A 57 -17.75 1.26 1.58
N LEU A 58 -17.97 1.45 2.89
CA LEU A 58 -17.16 0.79 3.92
C LEU A 58 -17.27 -0.74 3.83
N TRP A 59 -18.43 -1.27 3.45
CA TRP A 59 -18.64 -2.70 3.27
C TRP A 59 -17.79 -3.25 2.13
N ALA A 60 -17.86 -2.66 0.94
CA ALA A 60 -17.03 -3.04 -0.21
C ALA A 60 -15.53 -2.91 0.10
N THR A 61 -15.15 -1.86 0.84
CA THR A 61 -13.78 -1.68 1.36
C THR A 61 -13.37 -2.83 2.28
N GLY A 62 -14.24 -3.23 3.21
CA GLY A 62 -14.02 -4.35 4.12
C GLY A 62 -13.85 -5.67 3.37
N MET A 63 -14.78 -6.00 2.46
CA MET A 63 -14.74 -7.19 1.60
C MET A 63 -13.42 -7.28 0.82
N LYS A 64 -13.00 -6.16 0.23
CA LYS A 64 -11.74 -6.11 -0.52
C LYS A 64 -10.54 -6.38 0.37
N ILE A 65 -10.46 -5.74 1.53
CA ILE A 65 -9.35 -5.91 2.47
C ILE A 65 -9.32 -7.35 2.99
N CYS A 66 -10.48 -7.95 3.30
CA CYS A 66 -10.58 -9.35 3.69
C CYS A 66 -10.08 -10.29 2.58
N ALA A 67 -10.55 -10.12 1.34
CA ALA A 67 -10.07 -10.92 0.22
C ALA A 67 -8.55 -10.78 -0.01
N ILE A 68 -7.94 -9.65 0.35
CA ILE A 68 -6.49 -9.43 0.18
C ILE A 68 -5.66 -9.98 1.36
N HIS A 69 -6.16 -9.84 2.59
CA HIS A 69 -5.33 -9.98 3.79
C HIS A 69 -5.83 -11.00 4.82
N SER A 70 -7.06 -11.49 4.69
CA SER A 70 -7.56 -12.62 5.49
C SER A 70 -6.95 -13.95 5.02
N GLY A 71 -7.19 -15.03 5.77
CA GLY A 71 -6.78 -16.38 5.39
C GLY A 71 -5.27 -16.63 5.34
N ALA A 72 -4.87 -17.72 4.68
CA ALA A 72 -3.48 -18.05 4.45
C ALA A 72 -2.82 -16.96 3.60
N GLY A 73 -1.68 -16.44 4.07
CA GLY A 73 -0.92 -15.45 3.31
C GLY A 73 -0.30 -16.11 2.07
N PRO A 74 0.18 -15.32 1.10
CA PRO A 74 0.85 -15.88 -0.06
C PRO A 74 2.12 -16.63 0.38
N LEU A 75 2.27 -17.87 -0.11
CA LEU A 75 3.51 -18.64 0.02
C LEU A 75 4.63 -17.96 -0.80
N PRO A 76 5.78 -17.61 -0.18
CA PRO A 76 6.96 -17.17 -0.93
C PRO A 76 7.34 -18.19 -2.00
N GLY A 77 7.64 -17.74 -3.22
CA GLY A 77 8.00 -18.64 -4.32
C GLY A 77 6.82 -19.32 -5.05
N LYS A 78 5.56 -19.22 -4.57
CA LYS A 78 4.40 -19.83 -5.27
C LYS A 78 4.31 -19.43 -6.74
N ARG A 79 4.61 -18.17 -7.08
CA ARG A 79 4.64 -17.71 -8.48
C ARG A 79 5.60 -18.54 -9.34
N ASP A 80 6.78 -18.83 -8.82
CA ASP A 80 7.85 -19.51 -9.55
C ASP A 80 7.59 -21.02 -9.60
N MET A 81 6.97 -21.58 -8.56
CA MET A 81 6.41 -22.94 -8.57
C MET A 81 5.34 -23.11 -9.67
N VAL A 82 4.40 -22.17 -9.79
CA VAL A 82 3.37 -22.19 -10.86
C VAL A 82 4.01 -22.07 -12.25
N ARG A 83 5.05 -21.24 -12.40
CA ARG A 83 5.81 -21.15 -13.66
C ARG A 83 6.52 -22.46 -14.00
N ALA A 84 7.09 -23.14 -13.01
CA ALA A 84 7.74 -24.43 -13.20
C ALA A 84 6.73 -25.48 -13.69
N LEU A 85 5.53 -25.54 -13.10
CA LEU A 85 4.43 -26.39 -13.59
C LEU A 85 4.00 -26.04 -15.02
N GLY A 86 3.87 -24.74 -15.32
CA GLY A 86 3.57 -24.28 -16.67
C GLY A 86 4.62 -24.70 -17.71
N ARG A 87 5.90 -24.74 -17.32
CA ARG A 87 6.99 -25.27 -18.16
C ARG A 87 6.96 -26.79 -18.28
N MET A 88 6.44 -27.52 -17.29
CA MET A 88 6.29 -28.97 -17.44
C MET A 88 5.35 -29.36 -18.57
N GLU A 89 4.31 -28.57 -18.86
CA GLU A 89 3.43 -28.84 -20.00
C GLU A 89 4.17 -28.84 -21.35
N TYR A 90 5.35 -28.20 -21.42
CA TYR A 90 6.25 -28.26 -22.58
C TYR A 90 7.01 -29.59 -22.64
N PHE A 91 7.58 -30.05 -21.51
CA PHE A 91 8.45 -31.23 -21.46
C PHE A 91 7.70 -32.56 -21.38
N LYS A 92 6.61 -32.63 -20.60
CA LYS A 92 5.81 -33.84 -20.37
C LYS A 92 4.53 -33.92 -21.22
N GLY A 93 4.30 -32.90 -22.05
CA GLY A 93 3.07 -32.73 -22.80
C GLY A 93 1.97 -32.02 -22.01
N LYS A 94 0.95 -31.54 -22.72
CA LYS A 94 -0.16 -30.76 -22.14
C LYS A 94 -1.14 -31.66 -21.41
N VAL A 95 -1.84 -31.11 -20.41
CA VAL A 95 -3.03 -31.74 -19.83
C VAL A 95 -4.02 -32.08 -20.96
N GLY A 96 -4.35 -33.37 -21.08
CA GLY A 96 -5.23 -33.89 -22.11
C GLY A 96 -6.67 -33.49 -21.82
N LEU A 97 -7.32 -32.84 -22.79
CA LEU A 97 -8.68 -32.32 -22.66
C LEU A 97 -9.55 -32.91 -23.77
N GLN A 98 -10.48 -33.81 -23.42
CA GLN A 98 -11.38 -34.45 -24.38
C GLN A 98 -12.84 -34.19 -24.03
N TRP A 99 -13.58 -33.57 -24.95
CA TRP A 99 -15.01 -33.29 -24.77
C TRP A 99 -15.89 -34.46 -25.21
N ARG A 100 -16.91 -34.77 -24.40
CA ARG A 100 -18.02 -35.66 -24.71
C ARG A 100 -19.33 -34.96 -24.30
N GLY A 101 -19.99 -34.33 -25.27
CA GLY A 101 -21.17 -33.48 -25.01
C GLY A 101 -20.84 -32.34 -24.03
N ARG A 102 -21.49 -32.34 -22.86
CA ARG A 102 -21.26 -31.36 -21.78
C ARG A 102 -20.13 -31.74 -20.80
N ARG A 103 -19.55 -32.93 -20.95
CA ARG A 103 -18.49 -33.44 -20.07
C ARG A 103 -17.12 -33.27 -20.72
N LEU A 104 -16.16 -32.85 -19.92
CA LEU A 104 -14.76 -32.73 -20.28
C LEU A 104 -13.97 -33.76 -19.47
N LEU A 105 -13.39 -34.73 -20.16
CA LEU A 105 -12.44 -35.68 -19.59
C LEU A 105 -11.06 -35.00 -19.53
N VAL A 106 -10.48 -34.96 -18.34
CA VAL A 106 -9.20 -34.32 -18.05
C VAL A 106 -8.20 -35.40 -17.68
N ASN A 107 -7.21 -35.60 -18.54
CA ASN A 107 -6.08 -36.48 -18.26
C ASN A 107 -4.94 -35.68 -17.62
N MET A 108 -4.70 -35.95 -16.34
CA MET A 108 -3.72 -35.25 -15.51
C MET A 108 -2.36 -35.95 -15.41
N LYS A 109 -2.11 -37.05 -16.14
CA LYS A 109 -0.82 -37.76 -16.13
C LYS A 109 0.41 -36.84 -16.31
N PRO A 110 0.39 -35.81 -17.19
CA PRO A 110 1.54 -34.90 -17.33
C PRO A 110 1.80 -34.02 -16.08
N MET A 111 0.79 -33.87 -15.23
CA MET A 111 0.79 -33.09 -13.98
C MET A 111 1.05 -33.99 -12.75
N MET A 112 1.80 -35.08 -12.95
CA MET A 112 2.22 -36.01 -11.90
C MET A 112 3.75 -36.15 -11.82
N GLY A 113 4.21 -36.63 -10.67
CA GLY A 113 5.60 -36.95 -10.39
C GLY A 113 6.27 -35.97 -9.41
N PRO A 114 7.60 -36.10 -9.22
CA PRO A 114 8.30 -35.52 -8.07
C PRO A 114 8.14 -34.00 -7.91
N LEU A 115 8.15 -33.24 -9.01
CA LEU A 115 7.95 -31.78 -8.95
C LEU A 115 6.55 -31.40 -8.45
N CYS A 116 5.53 -32.12 -8.89
CA CYS A 116 4.15 -31.90 -8.45
C CYS A 116 3.97 -32.31 -6.99
N ASP A 117 4.58 -33.43 -6.56
CA ASP A 117 4.54 -33.87 -5.18
C ASP A 117 5.28 -32.90 -4.25
N GLN A 118 6.43 -32.37 -4.68
CA GLN A 118 7.14 -31.33 -3.96
C GLN A 118 6.31 -30.04 -3.87
N TYR A 119 5.62 -29.65 -4.95
CA TYR A 119 4.71 -28.50 -4.93
C TYR A 119 3.62 -28.70 -3.88
N ILE A 120 2.94 -29.84 -3.91
CA ILE A 120 1.84 -30.17 -2.98
C ILE A 120 2.37 -30.21 -1.54
N SER A 121 3.48 -30.91 -1.30
CA SER A 121 4.12 -31.00 0.01
C SER A 121 4.52 -29.63 0.56
N THR A 122 5.09 -28.76 -0.28
CA THR A 122 5.49 -27.40 0.14
C THR A 122 4.28 -26.59 0.61
N GLU A 123 3.17 -26.62 -0.14
CA GLU A 123 1.97 -25.91 0.27
C GLU A 123 1.32 -26.53 1.52
N ILE A 124 1.28 -27.86 1.63
CA ILE A 124 0.77 -28.54 2.83
C ILE A 124 1.60 -28.19 4.06
N THR A 125 2.93 -28.22 3.94
CA THR A 125 3.83 -27.81 5.03
C THR A 125 3.64 -26.34 5.39
N ALA A 126 3.32 -25.46 4.44
CA ALA A 126 3.15 -24.04 4.75
C ALA A 126 1.76 -23.68 5.29
N HIS A 127 0.71 -24.37 4.86
CA HIS A 127 -0.67 -23.96 5.07
C HIS A 127 -1.55 -25.01 5.78
N GLY A 128 -1.08 -26.25 5.86
CA GLY A 128 -1.80 -27.40 6.41
C GLY A 128 -2.62 -28.13 5.34
N THR A 129 -3.79 -28.63 5.68
CA THR A 129 -4.61 -29.48 4.81
C THR A 129 -5.40 -28.64 3.80
N PHE A 130 -5.39 -29.03 2.53
CA PHE A 130 -6.21 -28.39 1.51
C PHE A 130 -7.62 -29.00 1.45
N ILE A 131 -8.66 -28.16 1.54
CA ILE A 131 -10.05 -28.61 1.48
C ILE A 131 -10.57 -28.45 0.05
N THR A 132 -10.43 -29.50 -0.76
CA THR A 132 -10.88 -29.56 -2.15
C THR A 132 -12.38 -29.35 -2.29
N GLU A 133 -13.17 -29.83 -1.33
CA GLU A 133 -14.64 -29.70 -1.31
C GLU A 133 -15.13 -28.24 -1.26
N TRP A 134 -14.31 -27.32 -0.78
CA TRP A 134 -14.70 -25.91 -0.63
C TRP A 134 -14.35 -25.07 -1.86
N LEU A 135 -13.53 -25.61 -2.77
CA LEU A 135 -13.16 -24.94 -4.02
C LEU A 135 -14.37 -24.52 -4.88
N PRO A 136 -15.48 -25.29 -4.99
CA PRO A 136 -16.67 -24.87 -5.71
C PRO A 136 -17.29 -23.55 -5.22
N TYR A 137 -17.09 -23.16 -3.95
CA TYR A 137 -17.66 -21.94 -3.38
C TYR A 137 -16.80 -20.69 -3.65
N VAL A 138 -15.63 -20.85 -4.25
CA VAL A 138 -14.73 -19.73 -4.54
C VAL A 138 -15.41 -18.70 -5.43
N ASP A 139 -15.36 -17.43 -5.02
CA ASP A 139 -15.86 -16.31 -5.81
C ASP A 139 -14.91 -16.00 -6.98
N LEU A 140 -15.45 -16.09 -8.19
CA LEU A 140 -14.69 -15.92 -9.42
C LEU A 140 -14.24 -14.47 -9.66
N ALA A 141 -14.87 -13.49 -9.01
CA ALA A 141 -14.53 -12.07 -9.14
C ALA A 141 -13.37 -11.65 -8.23
N THR A 142 -13.26 -12.24 -7.05
CA THR A 142 -12.23 -11.88 -6.05
C THR A 142 -11.04 -12.82 -6.06
N VAL A 143 -11.19 -14.09 -6.44
CA VAL A 143 -10.04 -15.00 -6.52
C VAL A 143 -8.96 -14.47 -7.45
N ARG A 144 -7.70 -14.66 -7.05
CA ARG A 144 -6.52 -14.23 -7.79
C ARG A 144 -5.63 -15.43 -7.99
N LEU A 145 -5.35 -15.75 -9.25
CA LEU A 145 -4.60 -16.95 -9.66
C LEU A 145 -3.39 -16.55 -10.51
N TYR A 146 -2.34 -17.34 -10.48
CA TYR A 146 -1.19 -17.20 -11.37
C TYR A 146 -1.42 -17.97 -12.66
N THR A 147 -1.16 -17.32 -13.80
CA THR A 147 -1.04 -18.02 -15.09
C THR A 147 0.28 -18.80 -15.15
N ALA A 148 0.45 -19.65 -16.17
CA ALA A 148 1.71 -20.35 -16.45
C ALA A 148 2.94 -19.42 -16.59
N THR A 149 2.74 -18.14 -16.90
CA THR A 149 3.81 -17.12 -16.97
C THR A 149 4.07 -16.40 -15.65
N GLY A 150 3.30 -16.72 -14.60
CA GLY A 150 3.34 -16.06 -13.29
C GLY A 150 2.60 -14.72 -13.21
N ARG A 151 1.87 -14.32 -14.27
CA ARG A 151 0.97 -13.15 -14.21
C ARG A 151 -0.23 -13.47 -13.33
N VAL A 152 -0.61 -12.53 -12.45
CA VAL A 152 -1.84 -12.62 -11.65
C VAL A 152 -3.06 -12.23 -12.50
N VAL A 153 -4.08 -13.08 -12.48
CA VAL A 153 -5.34 -12.93 -13.22
C VAL A 153 -6.54 -13.22 -12.33
N THR A 154 -7.71 -12.77 -12.79
CA THR A 154 -9.02 -13.07 -12.20
C THR A 154 -9.82 -13.87 -13.23
N PRO A 155 -10.52 -14.96 -12.84
CA PRO A 155 -11.33 -15.72 -13.77
C PRO A 155 -12.33 -14.88 -14.56
N THR A 156 -13.04 -13.94 -13.92
CA THR A 156 -14.00 -13.05 -14.60
C THR A 156 -13.36 -12.14 -15.64
N SER A 157 -12.09 -11.75 -15.50
CA SER A 157 -11.42 -10.92 -16.50
C SER A 157 -10.87 -11.75 -17.68
N GLN A 158 -10.43 -12.98 -17.42
CA GLN A 158 -9.82 -13.85 -18.43
C GLN A 158 -10.84 -14.73 -19.21
N PHE A 159 -11.91 -15.14 -18.53
CA PHE A 159 -12.91 -16.07 -19.05
C PHE A 159 -14.32 -15.46 -19.07
N LYS A 160 -14.44 -14.19 -19.51
CA LYS A 160 -15.70 -13.42 -19.60
C LYS A 160 -16.90 -14.14 -20.24
N LEU A 161 -16.64 -15.10 -21.12
CA LEU A 161 -17.69 -15.89 -21.80
C LEU A 161 -18.42 -16.86 -20.84
N ILE A 162 -17.76 -17.28 -19.75
CA ILE A 162 -18.26 -18.33 -18.85
C ILE A 162 -18.27 -17.90 -17.37
N CYS A 163 -17.64 -16.76 -17.03
CA CYS A 163 -17.56 -16.27 -15.67
C CYS A 163 -18.08 -14.82 -15.62
N THR A 164 -19.11 -14.58 -14.82
CA THR A 164 -19.62 -13.24 -14.50
C THR A 164 -19.36 -12.88 -13.04
N PRO A 165 -19.25 -11.58 -12.69
CA PRO A 165 -19.22 -11.15 -11.29
C PRO A 165 -20.44 -11.68 -10.53
N GLY A 166 -20.24 -12.07 -9.26
CA GLY A 166 -21.29 -12.67 -8.42
C GLY A 166 -21.42 -14.19 -8.54
N GLN A 167 -20.77 -14.82 -9.53
CA GLN A 167 -20.74 -16.28 -9.67
C GLN A 167 -19.63 -16.92 -8.84
N GLN A 168 -19.95 -18.09 -8.30
CA GLN A 168 -19.00 -19.03 -7.73
C GLN A 168 -18.54 -20.04 -8.78
N LEU A 169 -17.46 -20.76 -8.48
CA LEU A 169 -16.97 -21.81 -9.38
C LEU A 169 -18.03 -22.90 -9.65
N ARG A 170 -18.82 -23.26 -8.63
CA ARG A 170 -19.90 -24.25 -8.72
C ARG A 170 -21.02 -23.88 -9.68
N ASP A 171 -21.16 -22.59 -10.02
CA ASP A 171 -22.20 -22.12 -10.96
C ASP A 171 -21.76 -22.30 -12.42
N VAL A 172 -20.46 -22.57 -12.64
CA VAL A 172 -19.86 -22.71 -13.97
C VAL A 172 -19.54 -24.16 -14.29
N ILE A 173 -18.96 -24.88 -13.32
CA ILE A 173 -18.51 -26.26 -13.47
C ILE A 173 -18.73 -27.10 -12.20
N HIS A 174 -18.92 -28.39 -12.42
CA HIS A 174 -18.81 -29.43 -11.38
C HIS A 174 -17.77 -30.47 -11.81
N TRP A 175 -17.13 -31.18 -10.88
CA TRP A 175 -16.22 -32.26 -11.22
C TRP A 175 -16.33 -33.47 -10.31
N LYS A 176 -15.95 -34.62 -10.87
CA LYS A 176 -15.73 -35.88 -10.16
C LYS A 176 -14.37 -36.44 -10.52
N TRP A 177 -13.74 -37.13 -9.57
CA TRP A 177 -12.50 -37.86 -9.81
C TRP A 177 -12.81 -39.21 -10.47
N MET A 178 -11.99 -39.58 -11.43
CA MET A 178 -12.01 -40.90 -12.07
C MET A 178 -11.05 -41.84 -11.34
N ASP A 179 -11.34 -43.14 -11.35
CA ASP A 179 -10.46 -44.15 -10.74
C ASP A 179 -9.07 -44.20 -11.39
N ASN A 180 -8.96 -43.78 -12.64
CA ASN A 180 -7.69 -43.68 -13.37
C ASN A 180 -6.85 -42.42 -13.03
N GLY A 181 -7.23 -41.65 -12.00
CA GLY A 181 -6.51 -40.45 -11.56
C GLY A 181 -6.79 -39.19 -12.39
N GLY A 182 -7.78 -39.20 -13.29
CA GLY A 182 -8.23 -38.01 -14.02
C GLY A 182 -9.45 -37.32 -13.39
N LEU A 183 -9.95 -36.27 -14.05
CA LEU A 183 -11.21 -35.59 -13.68
C LEU A 183 -12.24 -35.70 -14.80
N VAL A 184 -13.51 -35.85 -14.44
CA VAL A 184 -14.65 -35.56 -15.31
C VAL A 184 -15.26 -34.25 -14.88
N VAL A 185 -15.14 -33.23 -15.72
CA VAL A 185 -15.70 -31.90 -15.47
C VAL A 185 -17.00 -31.75 -16.27
N THR A 186 -18.09 -31.38 -15.61
CA THR A 186 -19.38 -31.11 -16.26
C THR A 186 -19.58 -29.60 -16.36
N ALA A 187 -19.81 -29.11 -17.58
CA ALA A 187 -20.13 -27.72 -17.85
C ALA A 187 -21.61 -27.43 -17.52
N LEU A 188 -21.87 -26.37 -16.76
CA LEU A 188 -23.23 -25.97 -16.35
C LEU A 188 -23.84 -24.88 -17.25
N ALA A 189 -23.10 -24.42 -18.26
CA ALA A 189 -23.61 -23.48 -19.25
C ALA A 189 -24.79 -24.07 -20.04
N ARG A 190 -25.84 -23.26 -20.26
CA ARG A 190 -27.03 -23.65 -21.04
C ARG A 190 -26.66 -24.23 -22.42
N LYS A 191 -25.70 -23.61 -23.10
CA LYS A 191 -25.17 -24.04 -24.42
C LYS A 191 -23.65 -24.21 -24.36
N VAL A 192 -23.17 -25.42 -24.63
CA VAL A 192 -21.72 -25.76 -24.61
C VAL A 192 -21.16 -25.72 -26.04
N SER A 193 -20.91 -24.51 -26.54
CA SER A 193 -20.29 -24.29 -27.86
C SER A 193 -18.77 -24.50 -27.82
N LYS A 194 -18.11 -24.65 -28.98
CA LYS A 194 -16.63 -24.76 -29.07
C LYS A 194 -15.88 -23.61 -28.35
N PRO A 195 -16.32 -22.34 -28.41
CA PRO A 195 -15.74 -21.28 -27.59
C PRO A 195 -15.87 -21.49 -26.08
N VAL A 196 -17.05 -21.90 -25.60
CA VAL A 196 -17.30 -22.22 -24.18
C VAL A 196 -16.40 -23.37 -23.73
N GLN A 197 -16.31 -24.43 -24.54
CA GLN A 197 -15.43 -25.57 -24.29
C GLN A 197 -13.96 -25.16 -24.11
N ARG A 198 -13.44 -24.28 -24.99
CA ARG A 198 -12.08 -23.74 -24.88
C ARG A 198 -11.87 -22.95 -23.59
N LYS A 199 -12.84 -22.13 -23.21
CA LYS A 199 -12.76 -21.31 -21.98
C LYS A 199 -12.81 -22.16 -20.72
N ILE A 200 -13.66 -23.19 -20.68
CA ILE A 200 -13.72 -24.15 -19.55
C ILE A 200 -12.41 -24.93 -19.46
N GLY A 201 -11.87 -25.43 -20.58
CA GLY A 201 -10.58 -26.10 -20.60
C GLY A 201 -9.45 -25.22 -20.08
N GLY A 202 -9.45 -23.94 -20.46
CA GLY A 202 -8.49 -22.95 -19.93
C GLY A 202 -8.66 -22.67 -18.44
N LEU A 203 -9.90 -22.60 -17.94
CA LEU A 203 -10.19 -22.42 -16.51
C LEU A 203 -9.68 -23.62 -15.69
N ILE A 204 -9.93 -24.86 -16.14
CA ILE A 204 -9.43 -26.07 -15.48
C ILE A 204 -7.91 -26.08 -15.41
N ARG A 205 -7.21 -25.77 -16.51
CA ARG A 205 -5.74 -25.66 -16.49
C ARG A 205 -5.26 -24.60 -15.49
N LEU A 206 -5.92 -23.44 -15.45
CA LEU A 206 -5.58 -22.40 -14.49
C LEU A 206 -5.78 -22.86 -13.04
N LEU A 207 -6.85 -23.60 -12.75
CA LEU A 207 -7.09 -24.18 -11.43
C LEU A 207 -6.04 -25.21 -11.05
N LEU A 208 -5.73 -26.15 -11.94
CA LEU A 208 -4.71 -27.19 -11.70
C LEU A 208 -3.33 -26.56 -11.41
N LEU A 209 -2.95 -25.52 -12.15
CA LEU A 209 -1.69 -24.81 -11.93
C LEU A 209 -1.61 -24.15 -10.54
N ASN A 210 -2.72 -23.71 -9.97
CA ASN A 210 -2.74 -22.97 -8.69
C ASN A 210 -3.09 -23.82 -7.48
N TYR A 211 -3.77 -24.94 -7.72
CA TYR A 211 -4.31 -25.88 -6.75
C TYR A 211 -3.98 -27.30 -7.21
N MET A 212 -2.69 -27.65 -7.16
CA MET A 212 -2.19 -28.97 -7.56
C MET A 212 -2.84 -30.11 -6.78
N GLN A 213 -3.41 -29.83 -5.61
CA GLN A 213 -4.13 -30.78 -4.78
C GLN A 213 -5.32 -31.41 -5.50
N LEU A 214 -5.86 -30.77 -6.55
CA LEU A 214 -6.88 -31.35 -7.42
C LEU A 214 -6.42 -32.60 -8.17
N SER A 215 -5.11 -32.82 -8.32
CA SER A 215 -4.57 -34.05 -8.92
C SER A 215 -4.69 -35.27 -8.01
N ARG A 216 -4.97 -35.06 -6.71
CA ARG A 216 -5.24 -36.14 -5.75
C ARG A 216 -6.75 -36.35 -5.64
N ARG A 217 -7.16 -37.61 -5.46
CA ARG A 217 -8.57 -37.96 -5.26
C ARG A 217 -9.09 -37.25 -4.02
N GLY A 218 -10.22 -36.56 -4.18
CA GLY A 218 -10.94 -35.91 -3.09
C GLY A 218 -12.34 -36.50 -2.94
N GLU A 219 -12.99 -36.10 -1.85
CA GLU A 219 -14.38 -36.47 -1.54
C GLU A 219 -15.23 -35.20 -1.45
N GLN A 220 -16.54 -35.36 -1.68
CA GLN A 220 -17.55 -34.29 -1.57
C GLN A 220 -18.65 -34.77 -0.64
N THR A 221 -18.33 -34.88 0.64
CA THR A 221 -19.19 -35.48 1.68
C THR A 221 -19.87 -34.43 2.56
N GLY A 222 -19.54 -33.15 2.41
CA GLY A 222 -19.98 -32.07 3.29
C GLY A 222 -19.32 -32.15 4.66
N ALA A 223 -18.15 -32.78 4.75
CA ALA A 223 -17.53 -33.13 6.03
C ALA A 223 -17.17 -31.90 6.86
N VAL A 224 -17.49 -31.97 8.14
CA VAL A 224 -17.05 -30.99 9.13
C VAL A 224 -15.60 -31.27 9.49
N THR A 225 -14.74 -30.27 9.28
CA THR A 225 -13.35 -30.35 9.71
C THR A 225 -13.20 -29.61 11.03
N TYR A 226 -12.64 -30.29 12.02
CA TYR A 226 -12.41 -29.76 13.36
C TYR A 226 -11.09 -30.29 13.93
N PHE A 227 -10.61 -29.64 14.98
CA PHE A 227 -9.39 -29.98 15.70
C PHE A 227 -9.69 -30.08 17.19
N THR A 228 -9.09 -31.05 17.86
CA THR A 228 -9.21 -31.27 19.30
C THR A 228 -7.92 -30.86 19.99
N LYS A 229 -7.95 -30.74 21.32
CA LYS A 229 -6.74 -30.58 22.14
C LYS A 229 -6.08 -31.93 22.42
N ASP A 230 -6.86 -33.00 22.41
CA ASP A 230 -6.42 -34.37 22.63
C ASP A 230 -6.04 -35.01 21.28
N ASP A 231 -4.76 -35.36 21.14
CA ASP A 231 -4.21 -36.04 19.95
C ASP A 231 -4.62 -37.52 19.88
N THR A 232 -5.16 -38.09 20.96
CA THR A 232 -5.65 -39.48 21.03
C THR A 232 -7.14 -39.62 20.73
N HIS A 233 -7.85 -38.50 20.54
CA HIS A 233 -9.27 -38.49 20.21
C HIS A 233 -9.55 -39.21 18.89
N VAL A 234 -10.49 -40.16 18.89
CA VAL A 234 -10.94 -40.84 17.67
C VAL A 234 -11.85 -39.90 16.87
N PRO A 235 -11.49 -39.48 15.65
CA PRO A 235 -12.27 -38.51 14.90
C PRO A 235 -13.70 -38.99 14.62
N VAL A 236 -14.68 -38.13 14.90
CA VAL A 236 -16.09 -38.34 14.57
C VAL A 236 -16.35 -37.76 13.18
N THR A 237 -17.05 -38.51 12.34
CA THR A 237 -17.44 -38.02 11.01
C THR A 237 -18.81 -37.36 11.08
N CYS A 238 -18.83 -36.04 10.93
CA CYS A 238 -20.06 -35.24 10.84
C CYS A 238 -20.13 -34.52 9.49
N GLN A 239 -21.34 -34.21 9.04
CA GLN A 239 -21.58 -33.56 7.75
C GLN A 239 -22.59 -32.41 7.89
N VAL A 240 -22.44 -31.39 7.05
CA VAL A 240 -23.45 -30.33 6.87
C VAL A 240 -24.11 -30.54 5.52
N THR A 241 -25.42 -30.77 5.46
CA THR A 241 -26.18 -30.99 4.21
C THR A 241 -26.34 -29.71 3.40
N ALA A 242 -26.88 -29.82 2.16
CA ALA A 242 -27.18 -28.66 1.33
C ALA A 242 -28.21 -27.73 2.00
N ASP A 243 -29.15 -28.33 2.73
CA ASP A 243 -30.21 -27.65 3.48
C ASP A 243 -29.75 -27.18 4.87
N ARG A 244 -28.44 -27.25 5.14
CA ARG A 244 -27.80 -26.81 6.40
C ARG A 244 -28.21 -27.64 7.63
N HIS A 245 -28.58 -28.90 7.42
CA HIS A 245 -28.75 -29.83 8.51
C HIS A 245 -27.41 -30.41 8.95
N PHE A 246 -27.24 -30.60 10.25
CA PHE A 246 -26.14 -31.33 10.84
C PHE A 246 -26.46 -32.82 10.88
N LEU A 247 -25.55 -33.66 10.37
CA LEU A 247 -25.65 -35.12 10.42
C LEU A 247 -24.43 -35.69 11.13
N SER A 248 -24.66 -36.52 12.15
CA SER A 248 -23.62 -37.28 12.84
C SER A 248 -23.67 -38.74 12.40
N ASN A 249 -22.52 -39.31 12.03
CA ASN A 249 -22.38 -40.72 11.72
C ASN A 249 -21.70 -41.49 12.88
N ALA A 250 -21.87 -41.04 14.12
CA ALA A 250 -21.35 -41.75 15.29
C ALA A 250 -21.92 -43.18 15.37
N GLN A 251 -21.05 -44.19 15.49
CA GLN A 251 -21.47 -45.58 15.61
C GLN A 251 -22.34 -45.76 16.85
N GLY A 252 -23.59 -46.23 16.66
CA GLY A 252 -24.53 -46.51 17.75
C GLY A 252 -25.52 -45.40 18.10
N SER A 253 -25.54 -44.27 17.39
CA SER A 253 -26.59 -43.25 17.56
C SER A 253 -27.84 -43.61 16.75
N GLU A 254 -29.00 -43.66 17.39
CA GLU A 254 -30.29 -43.66 16.68
C GLU A 254 -30.37 -42.41 15.79
N ALA A 255 -31.02 -42.53 14.62
CA ALA A 255 -31.17 -41.43 13.66
C ALA A 255 -31.77 -40.20 14.34
N THR A 256 -30.92 -39.29 14.79
CA THR A 256 -31.33 -38.09 15.50
C THR A 256 -32.00 -37.15 14.50
N GLU A 257 -33.09 -36.48 14.90
CA GLU A 257 -33.75 -35.51 14.05
C GLU A 257 -32.74 -34.48 13.50
N PRO A 258 -32.84 -34.11 12.20
CA PRO A 258 -31.87 -33.21 11.58
C PRO A 258 -31.87 -31.84 12.27
N VAL A 259 -30.76 -31.50 12.92
CA VAL A 259 -30.58 -30.19 13.55
C VAL A 259 -30.29 -29.15 12.47
N THR A 260 -31.16 -28.14 12.35
CA THR A 260 -30.96 -27.03 11.41
C THR A 260 -29.94 -26.04 11.95
N LEU A 261 -28.96 -25.68 11.12
CA LEU A 261 -27.89 -24.74 11.47
C LEU A 261 -28.10 -23.38 10.80
N GLU A 262 -28.21 -22.32 11.60
CA GLU A 262 -28.34 -20.93 11.14
C GLU A 262 -27.00 -20.22 11.01
N SER A 263 -26.03 -20.64 11.83
CA SER A 263 -24.72 -19.99 11.96
C SER A 263 -23.58 -20.99 12.09
N HIS A 264 -22.35 -20.49 11.96
CA HIS A 264 -21.17 -21.28 12.30
C HIS A 264 -21.09 -21.59 13.80
N ARG A 265 -21.67 -20.74 14.67
CA ARG A 265 -21.68 -20.99 16.11
C ARG A 265 -22.52 -22.22 16.44
N ASP A 266 -23.63 -22.40 15.75
CA ASP A 266 -24.49 -23.58 15.90
C ASP A 266 -23.73 -24.85 15.50
N LEU A 267 -22.94 -24.78 14.42
CA LEU A 267 -22.06 -25.89 14.04
C LEU A 267 -21.02 -26.21 15.12
N VAL A 268 -20.42 -25.18 15.75
CA VAL A 268 -19.46 -25.41 16.84
C VAL A 268 -20.14 -26.08 18.04
N ALA A 269 -21.33 -25.63 18.40
CA ALA A 269 -22.10 -26.21 19.49
C ALA A 269 -22.52 -27.66 19.20
N ALA A 270 -23.05 -27.92 18.00
CA ALA A 270 -23.43 -29.26 17.55
C ALA A 270 -22.22 -30.21 17.54
N MET A 271 -21.09 -29.76 17.00
CA MET A 271 -19.86 -30.56 16.99
C MET A 271 -19.35 -30.85 18.41
N GLN A 272 -19.40 -29.88 19.32
CA GLN A 272 -19.00 -30.07 20.72
C GLN A 272 -19.93 -31.05 21.45
N SER A 273 -21.22 -31.07 21.12
CA SER A 273 -22.17 -32.05 21.62
C SER A 273 -21.81 -33.48 21.16
N GLU A 274 -21.48 -33.65 19.88
CA GLU A 274 -21.12 -34.96 19.30
C GLU A 274 -19.79 -35.50 19.82
N VAL A 275 -18.80 -34.63 20.00
CA VAL A 275 -17.48 -35.02 20.49
C VAL A 275 -17.51 -35.32 22.00
N GLY A 276 -18.58 -34.91 22.69
CA GLY A 276 -18.77 -35.13 24.12
C GLY A 276 -18.09 -34.08 25.00
N SER A 277 -18.42 -34.08 26.29
CA SER A 277 -17.92 -33.12 27.27
C SER A 277 -16.47 -33.36 27.71
N THR A 278 -15.94 -34.56 27.48
CA THR A 278 -14.57 -34.97 27.86
C THR A 278 -13.51 -34.44 26.90
N THR A 279 -13.85 -34.24 25.63
CA THR A 279 -12.92 -33.78 24.59
C THR A 279 -13.15 -32.31 24.28
N THR A 280 -12.12 -31.48 24.46
CA THR A 280 -12.18 -30.05 24.10
C THR A 280 -11.84 -29.84 22.63
N ILE A 281 -12.78 -29.29 21.86
CA ILE A 281 -12.53 -28.82 20.50
C ILE A 281 -11.76 -27.50 20.56
N THR A 282 -10.62 -27.44 19.87
CA THR A 282 -9.80 -26.23 19.76
C THR A 282 -10.26 -25.33 18.61
N GLU A 283 -10.74 -25.93 17.52
CA GLU A 283 -11.19 -25.19 16.34
C GLU A 283 -12.18 -26.03 15.50
N VAL A 284 -13.26 -25.42 15.05
CA VAL A 284 -14.12 -25.95 13.97
C VAL A 284 -13.98 -25.01 12.79
N LEU A 285 -13.78 -25.55 11.59
CA LEU A 285 -13.58 -24.72 10.42
C LEU A 285 -14.90 -24.13 9.89
N PRO A 286 -14.91 -22.88 9.39
CA PRO A 286 -16.13 -22.24 8.89
C PRO A 286 -16.59 -22.87 7.57
N HIS A 287 -17.62 -23.71 7.64
CA HIS A 287 -18.14 -24.42 6.48
C HIS A 287 -18.82 -23.46 5.47
N PRO A 288 -18.52 -23.50 4.15
CA PRO A 288 -19.06 -22.55 3.16
C PRO A 288 -20.59 -22.56 2.99
N ARG A 289 -21.29 -23.57 3.49
CA ARG A 289 -22.77 -23.57 3.56
C ARG A 289 -23.31 -22.66 4.68
N LEU A 290 -22.50 -22.42 5.71
CA LEU A 290 -22.82 -21.64 6.90
C LEU A 290 -21.97 -20.37 7.04
N ALA A 291 -20.94 -20.19 6.23
CA ALA A 291 -20.05 -19.02 6.26
C ALA A 291 -19.93 -18.43 4.84
N ARG A 292 -19.64 -17.14 4.75
CA ARG A 292 -19.32 -16.44 3.50
C ARG A 292 -17.82 -16.39 3.23
N LEU A 293 -16.98 -16.72 4.20
CA LEU A 293 -15.53 -16.79 4.03
C LEU A 293 -15.12 -18.18 3.52
N VAL A 294 -14.64 -18.27 2.28
CA VAL A 294 -14.19 -19.54 1.66
C VAL A 294 -12.69 -19.65 1.74
N CYS A 295 -12.23 -20.52 2.61
CA CYS A 295 -10.81 -20.69 2.79
C CYS A 295 -10.33 -22.11 2.59
N LEU A 296 -9.45 -22.29 1.62
CA LEU A 296 -9.12 -23.62 1.12
C LEU A 296 -8.07 -24.37 1.96
N TRP A 297 -7.53 -23.78 3.04
CA TRP A 297 -6.38 -24.33 3.78
C TRP A 297 -6.61 -24.39 5.29
N ALA A 298 -6.72 -25.58 5.86
CA ALA A 298 -6.88 -25.84 7.28
C ALA A 298 -5.53 -26.02 8.00
N GLY A 299 -5.40 -25.50 9.23
CA GLY A 299 -4.43 -26.05 10.19
C GLY A 299 -3.19 -25.22 10.55
N LYS A 300 -2.98 -24.01 10.00
CA LYS A 300 -1.84 -23.14 10.43
C LYS A 300 -2.16 -21.67 10.72
N ARG A 301 -3.42 -21.22 10.62
CA ARG A 301 -3.78 -19.81 10.85
C ARG A 301 -5.23 -19.59 11.25
N ARG A 302 -5.47 -18.60 12.11
CA ARG A 302 -6.81 -18.18 12.57
C ARG A 302 -7.62 -17.51 11.45
N TRP A 303 -8.83 -18.01 11.20
CA TRP A 303 -9.80 -17.47 10.23
C TRP A 303 -10.31 -16.08 10.61
N LYS A 304 -10.49 -15.87 11.91
CA LYS A 304 -10.81 -14.57 12.50
C LYS A 304 -9.54 -13.74 12.59
N THR A 305 -9.47 -12.68 11.79
CA THR A 305 -8.31 -11.80 11.73
C THR A 305 -8.55 -10.57 12.61
N PRO A 306 -7.76 -10.35 13.67
CA PRO A 306 -7.98 -9.21 14.56
C PRO A 306 -7.56 -7.89 13.90
N ARG A 307 -8.16 -6.77 14.35
CA ARG A 307 -7.93 -5.42 13.80
C ARG A 307 -6.45 -5.05 13.70
N ARG A 308 -5.64 -5.46 14.68
CA ARG A 308 -4.19 -5.20 14.72
C ARG A 308 -3.45 -5.77 13.51
N ILE A 309 -3.87 -6.94 13.01
CA ILE A 309 -3.24 -7.59 11.86
C ILE A 309 -3.59 -6.85 10.57
N PHE A 310 -4.85 -6.44 10.39
CA PHE A 310 -5.22 -5.59 9.25
C PHE A 310 -4.50 -4.25 9.28
N LYS A 311 -4.40 -3.58 10.44
CA LYS A 311 -3.62 -2.34 10.59
C LYS A 311 -2.16 -2.54 10.16
N ALA A 312 -1.51 -3.59 10.64
CA ALA A 312 -0.12 -3.89 10.29
C ALA A 312 0.06 -4.11 8.78
N LYS A 313 -0.80 -4.90 8.14
CA LYS A 313 -0.74 -5.14 6.69
C LYS A 313 -0.99 -3.88 5.86
N LEU A 314 -1.94 -3.04 6.28
CA LEU A 314 -2.21 -1.76 5.62
C LEU A 314 -1.04 -0.78 5.78
N ARG A 315 -0.37 -0.77 6.95
CA ARG A 315 0.81 0.06 7.21
C ARG A 315 1.97 -0.31 6.30
N ILE A 316 2.32 -1.60 6.20
CA ILE A 316 3.39 -2.09 5.31
C ILE A 316 3.17 -1.61 3.87
N ARG A 317 1.93 -1.69 3.38
CA ARG A 317 1.59 -1.18 2.03
C ARG A 317 1.75 0.34 1.93
N ALA A 318 1.28 1.08 2.93
CA ALA A 318 1.35 2.54 2.95
C ALA A 318 2.81 3.03 2.95
N GLU A 319 3.67 2.39 3.75
CA GLU A 319 5.12 2.62 3.80
C GLU A 319 5.76 2.31 2.43
N ALA A 320 5.53 1.12 1.87
CA ALA A 320 6.06 0.76 0.56
C ALA A 320 5.62 1.73 -0.56
N LYS A 321 4.36 2.17 -0.54
CA LYS A 321 3.84 3.19 -1.47
C LYS A 321 4.53 4.54 -1.24
N GLY A 322 4.69 4.96 0.02
CA GLY A 322 5.37 6.19 0.40
C GLY A 322 6.82 6.20 -0.09
N THR A 323 7.56 5.12 0.15
CA THR A 323 8.94 4.94 -0.32
C THR A 323 9.03 4.98 -1.84
N ALA A 324 8.16 4.25 -2.56
CA ALA A 324 8.16 4.26 -4.02
C ALA A 324 7.88 5.66 -4.60
N ILE A 325 6.93 6.41 -4.01
CA ILE A 325 6.64 7.79 -4.40
C ILE A 325 7.83 8.71 -4.09
N ALA A 326 8.47 8.55 -2.93
CA ALA A 326 9.65 9.33 -2.55
C ALA A 326 10.81 9.09 -3.52
N VAL A 327 11.12 7.83 -3.86
CA VAL A 327 12.13 7.46 -4.86
C VAL A 327 11.80 8.06 -6.24
N THR A 328 10.54 7.99 -6.67
CA THR A 328 10.12 8.58 -7.95
C THR A 328 10.33 10.09 -7.98
N ARG A 329 9.94 10.79 -6.91
CA ARG A 329 10.14 12.25 -6.78
C ARG A 329 11.61 12.62 -6.72
N GLN A 330 12.42 11.83 -6.03
CA GLN A 330 13.87 12.02 -5.97
C GLN A 330 14.51 11.82 -7.35
N GLY A 331 14.11 10.79 -8.09
CA GLY A 331 14.58 10.56 -9.46
C GLY A 331 14.22 11.70 -10.41
N ARG A 332 13.05 12.33 -10.25
CA ARG A 332 12.70 13.53 -11.01
C ARG A 332 13.61 14.72 -10.69
N TRP A 333 13.89 14.97 -9.41
CA TRP A 333 14.85 16.02 -9.02
C TRP A 333 16.23 15.75 -9.62
N ALA A 334 16.74 14.52 -9.49
CA ALA A 334 18.04 14.14 -10.04
C ALA A 334 18.11 14.25 -11.57
N GLY A 335 16.97 14.06 -12.26
CA GLY A 335 16.87 14.29 -13.70
C GLY A 335 16.89 15.77 -14.12
N MET A 336 16.59 16.70 -13.20
CA MET A 336 16.66 18.14 -13.43
C MET A 336 18.02 18.73 -13.01
N SER A 337 18.47 18.43 -11.79
CA SER A 337 19.78 18.84 -11.27
C SER A 337 20.26 17.90 -10.16
N LYS A 338 21.54 17.52 -10.20
CA LYS A 338 22.17 16.67 -9.17
C LYS A 338 22.29 17.41 -7.83
N ASP A 339 22.63 18.69 -7.86
CA ASP A 339 22.90 19.48 -6.65
C ASP A 339 21.60 19.82 -5.92
N ALA A 340 20.56 20.25 -6.66
CA ALA A 340 19.23 20.40 -6.09
C ALA A 340 18.70 19.07 -5.53
N ALA A 341 18.94 17.95 -6.23
CA ALA A 341 18.53 16.63 -5.75
C ALA A 341 19.25 16.21 -4.45
N ALA A 342 20.55 16.49 -4.34
CA ALA A 342 21.31 16.28 -3.11
C ALA A 342 20.74 17.14 -1.96
N GLY A 343 20.49 18.42 -2.22
CA GLY A 343 19.92 19.34 -1.24
C GLY A 343 18.53 18.91 -0.76
N ILE A 344 17.62 18.58 -1.69
CA ILE A 344 16.28 18.07 -1.38
C ILE A 344 16.34 16.75 -0.60
N THR A 345 17.31 15.89 -0.86
CA THR A 345 17.52 14.64 -0.10
C THR A 345 17.87 14.97 1.35
N ALA A 346 18.83 15.87 1.56
CA ALA A 346 19.29 16.29 2.88
C ALA A 346 18.23 17.07 3.70
N LEU A 347 17.27 17.73 3.05
CA LEU A 347 16.25 18.55 3.71
C LEU A 347 15.24 17.73 4.55
N ALA A 348 15.51 17.43 5.81
CA ALA A 348 14.59 16.66 6.66
C ALA A 348 13.22 17.35 6.87
N TRP A 349 12.13 16.57 6.96
CA TRP A 349 10.78 17.10 7.27
C TRP A 349 10.74 17.88 8.59
N LYS A 350 11.48 17.40 9.59
CA LYS A 350 11.62 18.04 10.90
C LYS A 350 12.31 19.40 10.79
N ARG A 351 13.18 19.61 9.79
CA ARG A 351 13.85 20.89 9.56
C ARG A 351 12.90 21.92 8.98
N ILE A 352 12.09 21.55 7.98
CA ILE A 352 11.07 22.44 7.40
C ILE A 352 10.15 23.01 8.49
N ARG A 353 9.73 22.17 9.46
CA ARG A 353 8.87 22.56 10.59
C ARG A 353 9.55 23.38 11.69
N ARG A 354 10.87 23.52 11.66
CA ARG A 354 11.67 24.14 12.73
C ARG A 354 12.42 25.39 12.27
N VAL A 355 12.12 25.89 11.07
CA VAL A 355 12.70 27.16 10.61
C VAL A 355 12.03 28.29 11.38
N VAL A 356 12.78 28.89 12.31
CA VAL A 356 12.33 30.05 13.10
C VAL A 356 12.09 31.24 12.18
N GLY A 357 11.02 32.01 12.43
CA GLY A 357 10.62 33.15 11.59
C GLY A 357 9.93 32.77 10.26
N LEU A 358 9.78 31.47 9.95
CA LEU A 358 9.07 31.02 8.75
C LEU A 358 7.57 30.89 9.03
N ASN A 359 6.76 31.60 8.25
CA ASN A 359 5.31 31.53 8.36
C ASN A 359 4.72 30.22 7.77
N PRO A 360 3.45 29.87 8.06
CA PRO A 360 2.83 28.64 7.55
C PRO A 360 2.84 28.52 6.02
N TRP A 361 2.77 29.63 5.28
CA TRP A 361 2.87 29.65 3.82
C TRP A 361 4.27 29.24 3.33
N GLY A 362 5.32 29.70 4.03
CA GLY A 362 6.71 29.29 3.84
C GLY A 362 6.89 27.79 4.07
N GLU A 363 6.32 27.25 5.14
CA GLU A 363 6.36 25.82 5.40
C GLU A 363 5.68 25.04 4.26
N GLN A 364 4.48 25.46 3.84
CA GLN A 364 3.75 24.81 2.77
C GLN A 364 4.51 24.82 1.44
N ILE A 365 5.16 25.93 1.08
CA ILE A 365 5.93 25.97 -0.18
C ILE A 365 7.13 25.03 -0.13
N LEU A 366 7.87 24.96 0.98
CA LEU A 366 9.00 24.03 1.14
C LEU A 366 8.54 22.57 1.04
N LEU A 367 7.40 22.24 1.68
CA LEU A 367 6.80 20.90 1.57
C LEU A 367 6.44 20.59 0.11
N ARG A 368 5.85 21.55 -0.62
CA ARG A 368 5.47 21.39 -2.03
C ARG A 368 6.69 21.26 -2.94
N ILE A 369 7.76 22.03 -2.73
CA ILE A 369 9.01 21.91 -3.47
C ILE A 369 9.61 20.51 -3.27
N LYS A 370 9.77 20.09 -2.01
CA LYS A 370 10.30 18.75 -1.69
C LYS A 370 9.45 17.63 -2.28
N HIS A 371 8.13 17.80 -2.36
CA HIS A 371 7.22 16.83 -2.95
C HIS A 371 7.02 16.94 -4.47
N GLN A 372 7.63 17.93 -5.14
CA GLN A 372 7.31 18.31 -6.51
C GLN A 372 5.81 18.50 -6.76
N ALA A 373 5.15 19.19 -5.84
CA ALA A 373 3.72 19.47 -5.85
C ALA A 373 3.42 20.96 -6.08
N VAL A 374 4.34 21.67 -6.72
CA VAL A 374 4.17 23.07 -7.14
C VAL A 374 3.66 23.07 -8.59
N SER A 375 2.63 23.89 -8.86
CA SER A 375 2.06 24.01 -10.20
C SER A 375 3.00 24.78 -11.13
N LEU A 376 3.17 24.27 -12.34
CA LEU A 376 3.89 24.95 -13.43
C LEU A 376 2.92 25.69 -14.38
N TYR A 377 1.65 25.83 -14.00
CA TYR A 377 0.67 26.57 -14.79
C TYR A 377 1.03 28.06 -14.87
N ASN A 378 1.07 28.59 -16.08
CA ASN A 378 1.30 29.98 -16.44
C ASN A 378 -0.04 30.61 -16.88
N PRO A 379 -0.59 31.57 -16.12
CA PRO A 379 -1.83 32.23 -16.50
C PRO A 379 -1.68 33.10 -17.75
N VAL A 380 -0.50 33.69 -17.99
CA VAL A 380 -0.24 34.60 -19.11
C VAL A 380 -0.42 33.89 -20.45
N THR A 381 0.02 32.63 -20.54
CA THR A 381 -0.10 31.82 -21.77
C THR A 381 -1.17 30.74 -21.69
N ALA A 382 -1.98 30.73 -20.61
CA ALA A 382 -2.96 29.68 -20.31
C ALA A 382 -2.44 28.23 -20.48
N GLY A 383 -1.18 27.98 -20.08
CA GLY A 383 -0.48 26.73 -20.37
C GLY A 383 0.55 26.34 -19.30
N LEU A 384 1.35 25.29 -19.53
CA LEU A 384 2.49 24.97 -18.66
C LEU A 384 3.69 25.82 -19.06
N GLY A 385 4.24 26.60 -18.14
CA GLY A 385 5.35 27.51 -18.45
C GLY A 385 5.78 28.44 -17.31
N CYS A 386 6.65 29.37 -17.64
CA CYS A 386 7.12 30.44 -16.76
C CYS A 386 6.50 31.77 -17.21
N PRO A 387 5.88 32.55 -16.30
CA PRO A 387 5.23 33.81 -16.65
C PRO A 387 6.20 34.96 -16.96
N HIS A 388 7.48 34.82 -16.62
CA HIS A 388 8.48 35.87 -16.85
C HIS A 388 8.78 36.02 -18.34
N ALA A 389 8.84 37.27 -18.83
CA ALA A 389 9.01 37.58 -20.25
C ALA A 389 10.27 36.94 -20.88
N ASP A 390 11.37 36.90 -20.14
CA ASP A 390 12.64 36.31 -20.59
C ASP A 390 12.58 34.78 -20.75
N CYS A 391 11.54 34.13 -20.22
CA CYS A 391 11.37 32.69 -20.24
C CYS A 391 10.39 32.20 -21.32
N VAL A 392 9.77 33.10 -22.09
CA VAL A 392 8.70 32.77 -23.06
C VAL A 392 9.17 31.80 -24.15
N ARG A 393 10.45 31.83 -24.51
CA ARG A 393 11.05 30.98 -25.57
C ARG A 393 11.57 29.63 -25.08
N LEU A 394 11.41 29.29 -23.80
CA LEU A 394 11.92 28.04 -23.25
C LEU A 394 10.90 26.92 -23.44
N ASP A 395 11.26 25.91 -24.25
CA ASP A 395 10.39 24.76 -24.56
C ASP A 395 10.11 23.86 -23.36
N ARG A 396 10.97 23.87 -22.34
CA ARG A 396 10.82 23.05 -21.14
C ARG A 396 11.05 23.88 -19.89
N ILE A 397 9.96 24.12 -19.17
CA ILE A 397 9.97 24.71 -17.84
C ILE A 397 9.70 23.60 -16.83
N ASP A 398 10.66 23.37 -15.94
CA ASP A 398 10.52 22.46 -14.82
C ASP A 398 10.69 23.19 -13.48
N LEU A 399 10.64 22.46 -12.36
CA LEU A 399 10.76 23.08 -11.04
C LEU A 399 12.16 23.61 -10.77
N HIS A 400 13.20 23.00 -11.35
CA HIS A 400 14.55 23.51 -11.22
C HIS A 400 14.70 24.84 -11.94
N HIS A 401 14.16 24.97 -13.15
CA HIS A 401 14.07 26.26 -13.81
C HIS A 401 13.38 27.29 -12.91
N VAL A 402 12.18 27.01 -12.40
CA VAL A 402 11.43 27.99 -11.58
C VAL A 402 12.24 28.47 -10.37
N PHE A 403 12.86 27.56 -9.61
CA PHE A 403 13.52 27.88 -8.35
C PHE A 403 15.03 28.16 -8.46
N TRP A 404 15.61 28.02 -9.65
CA TRP A 404 17.04 28.19 -9.85
C TRP A 404 17.37 28.82 -11.21
N GLY A 405 16.96 28.19 -12.32
CA GLY A 405 17.36 28.62 -13.67
C GLY A 405 16.69 29.90 -14.19
N CYS A 406 15.55 30.29 -13.63
CA CYS A 406 14.79 31.47 -14.06
C CYS A 406 15.59 32.76 -13.80
N PRO A 407 15.54 33.78 -14.69
CA PRO A 407 16.17 35.07 -14.46
C PRO A 407 15.74 35.72 -13.13
N ALA A 408 14.44 35.69 -12.82
CA ALA A 408 13.91 36.16 -11.54
C ALA A 408 14.51 35.40 -10.33
N ALA A 409 14.68 34.09 -10.45
CA ALA A 409 15.34 33.28 -9.42
C ALA A 409 16.83 33.62 -9.32
N THR A 410 17.49 33.87 -10.45
CA THR A 410 18.90 34.26 -10.51
C THR A 410 19.15 35.60 -9.84
N GLU A 411 18.27 36.58 -10.05
CA GLU A 411 18.35 37.90 -9.45
C GLU A 411 18.18 37.84 -7.91
N LEU A 412 17.10 37.21 -7.44
CA LEU A 412 16.87 37.03 -6.01
C LEU A 412 17.97 36.20 -5.33
N ARG A 413 18.48 35.17 -6.03
CA ARG A 413 19.59 34.34 -5.54
C ARG A 413 20.87 35.14 -5.42
N ALA A 414 21.21 35.93 -6.43
CA ALA A 414 22.43 36.76 -6.42
C ALA A 414 22.43 37.68 -5.21
N TRP A 415 21.28 38.25 -4.86
CA TRP A 415 21.13 39.09 -3.67
C TRP A 415 21.44 38.34 -2.37
N LEU A 416 20.87 37.15 -2.18
CA LEU A 416 21.15 36.30 -1.00
C LEU A 416 22.64 35.88 -0.98
N ILE A 417 23.15 35.32 -2.08
CA ILE A 417 24.51 34.77 -2.14
C ILE A 417 25.56 35.86 -1.90
N ASN A 418 25.40 37.04 -2.50
CA ASN A 418 26.38 38.12 -2.38
C ASN A 418 26.54 38.57 -0.92
N ARG A 419 25.45 38.63 -0.15
CA ARG A 419 25.53 38.93 1.29
C ARG A 419 26.35 37.91 2.06
N TRP A 420 26.11 36.63 1.81
CA TRP A 420 26.84 35.55 2.48
C TRP A 420 28.30 35.47 2.03
N LYS A 421 28.60 35.77 0.76
CA LYS A 421 29.97 35.93 0.27
C LYS A 421 30.68 37.09 0.98
N SER A 422 30.04 38.25 1.12
CA SER A 422 30.56 39.39 1.88
C SER A 422 30.78 39.05 3.36
N ALA A 423 29.94 38.20 3.95
CA ALA A 423 30.13 37.66 5.30
C ALA A 423 31.29 36.65 5.41
N GLY A 424 31.93 36.26 4.30
CA GLY A 424 33.11 35.38 4.28
C GLY A 424 32.83 33.92 3.93
N VAL A 425 31.68 33.60 3.31
CA VAL A 425 31.43 32.27 2.75
C VAL A 425 32.22 32.07 1.46
N LYS A 426 33.09 31.05 1.42
CA LYS A 426 33.96 30.74 0.26
C LYS A 426 33.48 29.59 -0.62
N ARG A 427 32.36 28.95 -0.28
CA ARG A 427 31.86 27.77 -1.01
C ARG A 427 31.27 28.11 -2.38
N THR A 428 31.14 27.12 -3.25
CA THR A 428 30.60 27.27 -4.62
C THR A 428 29.29 26.51 -4.84
N ASP A 429 29.02 25.49 -4.03
CA ASP A 429 27.85 24.60 -4.06
C ASP A 429 26.59 25.21 -3.40
N PHE A 430 26.29 26.46 -3.75
CA PHE A 430 25.14 27.18 -3.18
C PHE A 430 23.79 26.54 -3.53
N GLU A 431 23.71 25.79 -4.62
CA GLU A 431 22.49 25.08 -5.02
C GLU A 431 22.09 24.04 -3.99
N GLU A 432 23.00 23.12 -3.67
CA GLU A 432 22.78 22.11 -2.63
C GLU A 432 22.51 22.78 -1.27
N ALA A 433 23.27 23.82 -0.92
CA ALA A 433 23.13 24.53 0.35
C ALA A 433 21.76 25.22 0.50
N ILE A 434 21.21 25.79 -0.58
CA ILE A 434 19.88 26.40 -0.60
C ILE A 434 18.79 25.33 -0.53
N PHE A 435 18.86 24.29 -1.36
CA PHE A 435 17.82 23.25 -1.37
C PHE A 435 17.82 22.36 -0.12
N SER A 436 18.95 22.27 0.60
CA SER A 436 19.05 21.60 1.91
C SER A 436 18.70 22.51 3.11
N LEU A 437 18.60 23.82 2.89
CA LEU A 437 18.56 24.86 3.92
C LEU A 437 19.76 24.78 4.90
N THR A 438 20.92 24.34 4.42
CA THR A 438 22.10 24.10 5.27
C THR A 438 23.32 24.83 4.75
N LEU A 439 24.01 25.52 5.64
CA LEU A 439 25.36 26.01 5.43
C LEU A 439 26.29 25.29 6.40
N GLN A 440 27.43 24.84 5.92
CA GLN A 440 28.46 24.22 6.74
C GLN A 440 29.41 25.30 7.24
N GLY A 441 29.62 25.34 8.55
CA GLY A 441 30.55 26.25 9.22
C GLY A 441 30.06 27.69 9.33
N THR A 442 30.67 28.41 10.28
CA THR A 442 30.45 29.84 10.47
C THR A 442 31.30 30.65 9.48
N PRO A 443 30.72 31.60 8.72
CA PRO A 443 31.47 32.46 7.82
C PRO A 443 32.58 33.22 8.55
N THR A 444 33.73 33.42 7.89
CA THR A 444 34.90 34.02 8.54
C THR A 444 34.67 35.45 9.02
N GLY A 445 33.81 36.21 8.35
CA GLY A 445 33.44 37.57 8.76
C GLY A 445 32.63 37.57 10.06
N ILE A 446 31.67 36.65 10.18
CA ILE A 446 30.90 36.46 11.42
C ILE A 446 31.81 36.00 12.54
N ALA A 447 32.60 34.95 12.31
CA ALA A 447 33.53 34.41 13.30
C ALA A 447 34.51 35.47 13.83
N ARG A 448 35.06 36.33 12.95
CA ARG A 448 35.94 37.43 13.34
C ARG A 448 35.20 38.50 14.15
N ALA A 449 33.99 38.87 13.73
CA ALA A 449 33.24 39.94 14.38
C ALA A 449 32.73 39.52 15.77
N THR A 450 32.19 38.31 15.88
CA THR A 450 31.73 37.77 17.16
C THR A 450 32.90 37.39 18.07
N GLY A 451 34.03 36.92 17.51
CA GLY A 451 35.22 36.57 18.27
C GLY A 451 35.79 37.73 19.09
N ARG A 452 35.62 38.98 18.64
CA ARG A 452 35.99 40.17 19.43
C ARG A 452 35.14 40.34 20.69
N ILE A 453 33.85 40.02 20.61
CA ILE A 453 32.94 40.05 21.77
C ILE A 453 33.27 38.90 22.72
N VAL A 454 33.51 37.71 22.17
CA VAL A 454 33.86 36.51 22.94
C VAL A 454 35.16 36.71 23.73
N ALA A 455 36.15 37.39 23.16
CA ALA A 455 37.43 37.66 23.82
C ALA A 455 37.33 38.58 25.06
N GLU A 456 36.20 39.26 25.25
CA GLU A 456 35.95 40.11 26.42
C GLU A 456 35.27 39.35 27.57
N LEU A 457 34.93 38.06 27.37
CA LEU A 457 34.15 37.25 28.32
C LEU A 457 35.01 36.26 29.12
N PRO A 458 34.55 35.83 30.31
CA PRO A 458 35.15 34.75 31.10
C PRO A 458 35.19 33.41 30.35
N GLU A 459 36.22 32.59 30.60
CA GLU A 459 36.45 31.32 29.88
C GLU A 459 35.27 30.33 29.95
N ASP A 460 34.54 30.29 31.05
CA ASP A 460 33.38 29.41 31.28
C ASP A 460 32.17 29.75 30.39
N GLN A 461 32.13 30.96 29.81
CA GLN A 461 31.05 31.41 28.91
C GLN A 461 31.41 31.31 27.42
N ILE A 462 32.67 31.06 27.09
CA ILE A 462 33.18 31.08 25.71
C ILE A 462 32.62 29.91 24.88
N GLU A 463 32.58 28.70 25.46
CA GLU A 463 32.14 27.49 24.75
C GLU A 463 30.64 27.52 24.44
N GLU A 464 29.80 27.80 25.44
CA GLU A 464 28.34 27.92 25.27
C GLU A 464 27.98 29.00 24.25
N LEU A 465 28.69 30.14 24.28
CA LEU A 465 28.46 31.23 23.35
C LEU A 465 28.89 30.88 21.92
N GLY A 466 30.00 30.15 21.76
CA GLY A 466 30.45 29.65 20.47
C GLY A 466 29.39 28.79 19.79
N ASP A 467 28.83 27.82 20.51
CA ASP A 467 27.74 26.96 20.04
C ASP A 467 26.49 27.75 19.69
N ALA A 468 26.13 28.75 20.51
CA ALA A 468 24.98 29.60 20.27
C ALA A 468 25.14 30.45 18.99
N ILE A 469 26.34 30.99 18.74
CA ILE A 469 26.68 31.76 17.53
C ILE A 469 26.64 30.86 16.29
N GLU A 470 27.24 29.67 16.34
CA GLU A 470 27.20 28.73 15.21
C GLU A 470 25.76 28.36 14.87
N LYS A 471 24.95 28.05 15.88
CA LYS A 471 23.53 27.72 15.73
C LYS A 471 22.72 28.90 15.18
N ALA A 472 22.93 30.12 15.68
CA ALA A 472 22.28 31.33 15.17
C ALA A 472 22.64 31.56 13.71
N THR A 473 23.91 31.41 13.34
CA THR A 473 24.40 31.56 11.97
C THR A 473 23.78 30.52 11.03
N ALA A 474 23.79 29.24 11.43
CA ALA A 474 23.19 28.16 10.65
C ALA A 474 21.68 28.37 10.45
N ARG A 475 20.98 28.87 11.48
CA ARG A 475 19.55 29.19 11.36
C ARG A 475 19.28 30.43 10.51
N CYS A 476 20.16 31.44 10.54
CA CYS A 476 20.06 32.61 9.65
C CYS A 476 20.16 32.18 8.18
N TRP A 477 21.08 31.26 7.87
CA TRP A 477 21.13 30.65 6.54
C TRP A 477 19.82 29.93 6.20
N SER A 478 19.33 29.08 7.11
CA SER A 478 18.12 28.29 6.90
C SER A 478 16.89 29.17 6.60
N ILE A 479 16.65 30.22 7.39
CA ILE A 479 15.56 31.16 7.12
C ILE A 479 15.81 31.92 5.80
N GLY A 480 17.06 32.31 5.51
CA GLY A 480 17.38 33.04 4.30
C GLY A 480 17.16 32.24 3.01
N ALA A 481 17.60 30.99 2.98
CA ALA A 481 17.36 30.07 1.88
C ALA A 481 15.85 29.77 1.72
N ALA A 482 15.11 29.62 2.83
CA ALA A 482 13.66 29.41 2.79
C ALA A 482 12.91 30.63 2.25
N GLN A 483 13.31 31.84 2.68
CA GLN A 483 12.72 33.10 2.22
C GLN A 483 13.05 33.39 0.76
N TYR A 484 14.23 33.01 0.27
CA TYR A 484 14.57 33.03 -1.15
C TYR A 484 13.60 32.17 -1.97
N LEU A 485 13.45 30.89 -1.61
CA LEU A 485 12.53 29.98 -2.33
C LEU A 485 11.09 30.49 -2.31
N LEU A 486 10.65 31.04 -1.18
CA LEU A 486 9.33 31.66 -1.05
C LEU A 486 9.20 32.94 -1.89
N ALA A 487 10.23 33.78 -1.97
CA ALA A 487 10.23 35.01 -2.75
C ALA A 487 10.14 34.71 -4.25
N VAL A 488 10.90 33.73 -4.73
CA VAL A 488 10.82 33.24 -6.11
C VAL A 488 9.41 32.77 -6.45
N TRP A 489 8.81 31.96 -5.57
CA TRP A 489 7.43 31.51 -5.77
C TRP A 489 6.43 32.67 -5.76
N ARG A 490 6.59 33.62 -4.83
CA ARG A 490 5.74 34.81 -4.72
C ARG A 490 5.79 35.69 -5.96
N TRP A 491 6.98 35.91 -6.52
CA TRP A 491 7.12 36.63 -7.78
C TRP A 491 6.39 35.92 -8.92
N ARG A 492 6.58 34.60 -9.03
CA ARG A 492 5.86 33.83 -10.05
C ARG A 492 4.33 33.93 -9.93
N VAL A 493 3.77 33.88 -8.73
CA VAL A 493 2.31 33.96 -8.54
C VAL A 493 1.77 35.39 -8.60
N ALA A 494 2.61 36.42 -8.53
CA ALA A 494 2.17 37.80 -8.70
C ALA A 494 1.47 38.00 -10.06
N PHE A 495 1.95 37.32 -11.10
CA PHE A 495 1.34 37.25 -12.44
C PHE A 495 -0.06 36.60 -12.50
N PHE A 496 -0.63 36.15 -11.38
CA PHE A 496 -1.97 35.56 -11.36
C PHE A 496 -3.05 36.62 -11.16
N ASP A 497 -2.66 37.85 -10.82
CA ASP A 497 -3.53 39.00 -10.64
C ASP A 497 -2.83 40.22 -11.24
N ASP A 498 -3.48 40.84 -12.22
CA ASP A 498 -2.96 41.97 -13.00
C ASP A 498 -2.69 43.22 -12.15
N GLN A 499 -3.22 43.28 -10.92
CA GLN A 499 -2.98 44.39 -9.98
C GLN A 499 -1.66 44.26 -9.19
N ASN A 500 -0.99 43.11 -9.24
CA ASN A 500 0.26 42.93 -8.50
C ASN A 500 1.45 43.57 -9.22
N ASP A 501 2.33 44.20 -8.44
CA ASP A 501 3.62 44.66 -8.93
C ASP A 501 4.55 43.46 -9.17
N VAL A 502 4.86 43.20 -10.44
CA VAL A 502 5.76 42.13 -10.90
C VAL A 502 7.18 42.64 -11.18
N SER A 503 7.51 43.87 -10.78
CA SER A 503 8.82 44.47 -11.03
C SER A 503 9.93 43.80 -10.20
N PRO A 504 11.14 43.66 -10.76
CA PRO A 504 12.29 43.14 -10.03
C PRO A 504 12.59 43.90 -8.74
N VAL A 505 12.51 45.23 -8.80
CA VAL A 505 12.80 46.13 -7.67
C VAL A 505 11.89 45.83 -6.48
N CYS A 506 10.58 45.65 -6.71
CA CYS A 506 9.61 45.31 -5.67
C CYS A 506 9.94 43.97 -5.00
N HIS A 507 10.25 42.93 -5.80
CA HIS A 507 10.52 41.61 -5.26
C HIS A 507 11.88 41.50 -4.55
N VAL A 508 12.92 42.18 -5.05
CA VAL A 508 14.22 42.28 -4.38
C VAL A 508 14.10 43.03 -3.05
N ALA A 509 13.41 44.17 -3.03
CA ALA A 509 13.14 44.92 -1.79
C ALA A 509 12.32 44.07 -0.79
N GLY A 510 11.33 43.33 -1.27
CA GLY A 510 10.52 42.42 -0.46
C GLY A 510 11.32 41.27 0.14
N LEU A 511 12.26 40.68 -0.61
CA LEU A 511 13.19 39.67 -0.09
C LEU A 511 14.15 40.31 0.94
N ALA A 512 14.68 41.49 0.64
CA ALA A 512 15.60 42.20 1.51
C ALA A 512 15.00 42.47 2.90
N ASN A 513 13.78 42.99 2.93
CA ASN A 513 13.08 43.27 4.18
C ASN A 513 12.83 41.99 4.99
N ARG A 514 12.43 40.90 4.33
CA ARG A 514 12.20 39.61 5.02
C ARG A 514 13.48 39.02 5.58
N LEU A 515 14.61 39.15 4.86
CA LEU A 515 15.90 38.66 5.33
C LEU A 515 16.35 39.43 6.57
N ARG A 516 16.14 40.76 6.58
CA ARG A 516 16.39 41.60 7.75
C ARG A 516 15.57 41.14 8.96
N THR A 517 14.25 41.04 8.82
CA THR A 517 13.39 40.64 9.95
C THR A 517 13.67 39.20 10.37
N GLY A 518 13.83 38.28 9.42
CA GLY A 518 14.06 36.86 9.70
C GLY A 518 15.39 36.58 10.38
N HIS A 519 16.47 37.28 10.01
CA HIS A 519 17.75 37.15 10.72
C HIS A 519 17.63 37.63 12.17
N ARG A 520 16.97 38.77 12.39
CA ARG A 520 16.74 39.32 13.74
C ARG A 520 15.90 38.38 14.61
N ASP A 521 14.81 37.84 14.07
CA ASP A 521 13.97 36.86 14.78
C ASP A 521 14.78 35.60 15.18
N VAL A 522 15.62 35.11 14.27
CA VAL A 522 16.46 33.93 14.50
C VAL A 522 17.53 34.19 15.57
N THR A 523 18.25 35.31 15.48
CA THR A 523 19.32 35.62 16.43
C THR A 523 18.73 35.83 17.82
N GLN A 524 17.59 36.53 17.93
CA GLN A 524 16.89 36.70 19.21
C GLN A 524 16.44 35.36 19.81
N ASP A 525 15.85 34.46 19.02
CA ASP A 525 15.42 33.12 19.50
C ASP A 525 16.61 32.25 19.94
N CYS A 526 17.68 32.20 19.14
CA CYS A 526 18.85 31.38 19.45
C CYS A 526 19.60 31.86 20.69
N LEU A 527 19.67 33.18 20.90
CA LEU A 527 20.46 33.82 21.95
C LEU A 527 19.61 34.19 23.18
N ALA A 528 18.33 33.82 23.22
CA ALA A 528 17.39 34.19 24.30
C ALA A 528 17.80 33.73 25.72
N HIS A 529 18.71 32.76 25.83
CA HIS A 529 19.24 32.28 27.10
C HIS A 529 20.36 33.16 27.66
N LEU A 530 20.92 34.06 26.84
CA LEU A 530 22.00 34.96 27.23
C LEU A 530 21.43 36.25 27.88
N PRO A 531 22.25 37.00 28.64
CA PRO A 531 21.88 38.31 29.14
C PRO A 531 21.41 39.24 27.99
N PRO A 532 20.32 40.02 28.17
CA PRO A 532 19.72 40.82 27.09
C PRO A 532 20.71 41.73 26.35
N GLN A 533 21.59 42.41 27.07
CA GLN A 533 22.58 43.31 26.47
C GLN A 533 23.60 42.57 25.59
N LEU A 534 24.01 41.37 26.00
CA LEU A 534 24.93 40.54 25.22
C LEU A 534 24.23 39.94 23.98
N CYS A 535 22.97 39.50 24.15
CA CYS A 535 22.11 39.05 23.07
C CYS A 535 21.96 40.13 21.99
N ASP A 536 21.58 41.36 22.36
CA ASP A 536 21.39 42.46 21.42
C ASP A 536 22.69 42.81 20.68
N ARG A 537 23.81 42.85 21.40
CA ARG A 537 25.13 43.16 20.84
C ARG A 537 25.57 42.11 19.81
N ILE A 538 25.43 40.82 20.11
CA ILE A 538 25.78 39.73 19.17
C ILE A 538 24.80 39.67 18.00
N SER A 539 23.51 39.82 18.28
CA SER A 539 22.45 39.85 17.27
C SER A 539 22.68 40.96 16.24
N SER A 540 22.96 42.19 16.68
CA SER A 540 23.26 43.32 15.80
C SER A 540 24.54 43.07 14.99
N VAL A 541 25.59 42.50 15.59
CA VAL A 541 26.83 42.19 14.85
C VAL A 541 26.59 41.15 13.76
N ILE A 542 25.90 40.04 14.06
CA ILE A 542 25.58 39.01 13.06
C ILE A 542 24.70 39.62 11.96
N CYS A 543 23.68 40.38 12.32
CA CYS A 543 22.78 41.04 11.37
C CYS A 543 23.53 42.03 10.47
N THR A 544 24.38 42.88 11.03
CA THR A 544 25.22 43.84 10.29
C THR A 544 26.14 43.13 9.30
N VAL A 545 26.83 42.06 9.71
CA VAL A 545 27.70 41.29 8.81
C VAL A 545 26.91 40.64 7.67
N LEU A 546 25.68 40.24 7.91
CA LEU A 546 24.76 39.71 6.88
C LEU A 546 24.03 40.81 6.08
N GLY A 547 24.38 42.08 6.30
CA GLY A 547 23.80 43.27 5.65
C GLY A 547 22.34 43.53 6.05
N ALA A 548 21.83 42.92 7.12
CA ALA A 548 20.45 43.13 7.56
C ALA A 548 20.21 44.56 8.11
N GLU A 549 21.25 45.24 8.58
CA GLU A 549 21.21 46.66 9.00
C GLU A 549 21.90 47.51 7.94
#